data_AF-A0A0S8EKE2-F1
#
_entry.id   AF-A0A0S8EKE2-F1
#
_cell.length_a   1.000
_cell.length_b   1.000
_cell.length_c   1.000
_cell.angle_alpha   90.00
_cell.angle_beta   90.00
_cell.angle_gamma   90.00
#
_symmetry.space_group_name_H-M   'P 1'
#
loop_
_entity.id
_entity.type
_entity.pdbx_description
1 polymer ?
#
loop_
_entity_poly.entity_id
_entity_poly.type
_entity_poly.pdbx_seq_one_letter_code
_entity_poly.pdbx_strand_id
1 'polypeptide(L)'
;MSEAPTLVAFLGGLSGSPLEEMAATARRAATLDSLERALSTGAFASAVLVTDSREGLADLSPAVAVDVDAGAFHFGRRLAEVIDRFGLERLLYFSGGSLPLLSAQEFVGIAQELGRDDGLVITNNLYSADLVAFAPGEALKKIDLPDSDNSLARLLAEQAGLSPRQLPRSVSSQFDIDSPSDLAILTLVGGSGPRLQRLLDGWRLDVAPYRQVLAYFTDVRAQVLVAGRVGSQVWQYLERETACRVRFFAEERGMHADRRLQSGQPRSLLGFYLAEVGMERFFATLAELADATFLDSRVLLAHLGIEASRADRFLSDVGRHEEIEEPFLREFTQAAGRAPIPVLLGGHSLVSGGLMALVEHAWQEHDRRLGR
;
A
#
# COMPACT_ATOMS: atom_id res chain seq x y z
N MET A 1 -4.03 -35.82 -4.95
CA MET A 1 -4.45 -34.47 -4.57
C MET A 1 -3.17 -33.65 -4.51
N SER A 2 -3.07 -32.53 -5.20
CA SER A 2 -1.90 -31.65 -5.09
C SER A 2 -1.76 -31.19 -3.64
N GLU A 3 -0.53 -31.07 -3.14
CA GLU A 3 -0.28 -30.53 -1.80
C GLU A 3 -0.82 -29.09 -1.72
N ALA A 4 -1.51 -28.76 -0.62
CA ALA A 4 -2.06 -27.43 -0.43
C ALA A 4 -0.92 -26.43 -0.19
N PRO A 5 -0.99 -25.21 -0.75
CA PRO A 5 0.10 -24.24 -0.65
C PRO A 5 0.37 -23.78 0.79
N THR A 6 1.59 -23.31 1.01
CA THR A 6 2.02 -22.67 2.27
C THR A 6 2.03 -21.15 2.12
N LEU A 7 1.52 -20.44 3.12
CA LEU A 7 1.61 -18.98 3.19
C LEU A 7 3.01 -18.58 3.68
N VAL A 8 3.58 -17.52 3.12
CA VAL A 8 4.83 -16.91 3.59
C VAL A 8 4.60 -15.41 3.75
N ALA A 9 4.74 -14.91 4.98
CA ALA A 9 4.60 -13.48 5.26
C ALA A 9 5.92 -12.93 5.79
N PHE A 10 6.38 -11.80 5.24
CA PHE A 10 7.58 -11.12 5.73
C PHE A 10 7.19 -9.84 6.47
N LEU A 11 7.46 -9.78 7.76
CA LEU A 11 7.11 -8.67 8.62
C LEU A 11 8.36 -8.07 9.26
N GLY A 12 8.62 -6.78 9.04
CA GLY A 12 9.73 -6.09 9.72
C GLY A 12 9.86 -4.62 9.32
N GLY A 13 10.86 -3.95 9.90
CA GLY A 13 11.43 -2.74 9.31
C GLY A 13 10.74 -1.40 9.61
N LEU A 14 10.03 -1.25 10.74
CA LEU A 14 9.53 0.04 11.20
C LEU A 14 9.70 0.21 12.71
N SER A 15 10.49 1.20 13.11
CA SER A 15 10.70 1.64 14.49
C SER A 15 11.26 3.08 14.47
N GLY A 16 11.19 3.79 15.60
CA GLY A 16 11.80 5.11 15.75
C GLY A 16 10.88 6.13 16.41
N SER A 17 9.90 6.64 15.66
CA SER A 17 8.90 7.60 16.16
C SER A 17 7.57 6.94 16.54
N PRO A 18 6.71 7.60 17.35
CA PRO A 18 5.39 7.07 17.72
C PRO A 18 4.49 6.73 16.52
N LEU A 19 4.56 7.51 15.42
CA LEU A 19 3.79 7.22 14.21
C LEU A 19 4.35 6.03 13.43
N GLU A 20 5.67 5.84 13.46
CA GLU A 20 6.30 4.64 12.88
C GLU A 20 5.94 3.38 13.67
N GLU A 21 5.93 3.46 15.00
CA GLU A 21 5.49 2.37 15.88
C GLU A 21 4.00 2.04 15.70
N MET A 22 3.16 3.06 15.50
CA MET A 22 1.74 2.89 15.17
C MET A 22 1.57 2.14 13.85
N ALA A 23 2.27 2.57 12.79
CA ALA A 23 2.26 1.89 11.50
C ALA A 23 2.80 0.46 11.61
N ALA A 24 3.91 0.24 12.32
CA ALA A 24 4.48 -1.09 12.57
C ALA A 24 3.48 -2.02 13.27
N THR A 25 2.81 -1.51 14.30
CA THR A 25 1.80 -2.24 15.07
C THR A 25 0.58 -2.59 14.21
N ALA A 26 0.13 -1.67 13.36
CA ALA A 26 -0.95 -1.93 12.40
C ALA A 26 -0.55 -2.98 11.35
N ARG A 27 0.64 -2.86 10.74
CA ARG A 27 1.15 -3.84 9.76
C ARG A 27 1.25 -5.23 10.37
N ARG A 28 1.72 -5.35 11.62
CA ARG A 28 1.73 -6.61 12.36
C ARG A 28 0.31 -7.17 12.53
N ALA A 29 -0.62 -6.37 13.04
CA ALA A 29 -2.01 -6.82 13.23
C ALA A 29 -2.67 -7.26 11.91
N ALA A 30 -2.51 -6.47 10.85
CA ALA A 30 -2.98 -6.78 9.50
C ALA A 30 -2.40 -8.10 8.97
N THR A 31 -1.10 -8.32 9.14
CA THR A 31 -0.42 -9.54 8.71
C THR A 31 -1.00 -10.76 9.43
N LEU A 32 -1.18 -10.68 10.74
CA LEU A 32 -1.75 -11.76 11.53
C LEU A 32 -3.20 -12.04 11.17
N ASP A 33 -4.01 -11.00 10.93
CA ASP A 33 -5.38 -11.14 10.46
C ASP A 33 -5.44 -11.81 9.07
N SER A 34 -4.55 -11.43 8.14
CA SER A 34 -4.47 -12.05 6.82
C SER A 34 -4.06 -13.52 6.87
N LEU A 35 -3.07 -13.88 7.71
CA LEU A 35 -2.67 -15.26 7.93
C LEU A 35 -3.82 -16.10 8.51
N GLU A 36 -4.47 -15.60 9.56
CA GLU A 36 -5.60 -16.28 10.21
C GLU A 36 -6.77 -16.46 9.24
N ARG A 37 -7.12 -15.41 8.49
CA ARG A 37 -8.16 -15.44 7.45
C ARG A 37 -7.86 -16.49 6.40
N ALA A 38 -6.66 -16.49 5.83
CA ALA A 38 -6.27 -17.43 4.78
C ALA A 38 -6.26 -18.89 5.30
N LEU A 39 -5.68 -19.14 6.48
CA LEU A 39 -5.67 -20.47 7.11
C LEU A 39 -7.07 -20.99 7.44
N SER A 40 -7.98 -20.12 7.88
CA SER A 40 -9.35 -20.51 8.24
C SER A 40 -10.17 -21.06 7.07
N THR A 41 -9.73 -20.80 5.82
CA THR A 41 -10.37 -21.33 4.61
C THR A 41 -10.13 -22.82 4.39
N GLY A 42 -9.09 -23.39 5.02
CA GLY A 42 -8.61 -24.75 4.74
C GLY A 42 -7.93 -24.91 3.37
N ALA A 43 -7.75 -23.83 2.60
CA ALA A 43 -7.10 -23.88 1.29
C ALA A 43 -5.55 -23.84 1.37
N PHE A 44 -5.00 -23.53 2.55
CA PHE A 44 -3.57 -23.49 2.82
C PHE A 44 -3.22 -24.48 3.93
N ALA A 45 -2.11 -25.21 3.75
CA ALA A 45 -1.68 -26.25 4.71
C ALA A 45 -1.10 -25.64 5.99
N SER A 46 -0.33 -24.57 5.84
CA SER A 46 0.46 -23.94 6.90
C SER A 46 0.87 -22.52 6.51
N ALA A 47 1.49 -21.81 7.45
CA ALA A 47 2.09 -20.52 7.21
C ALA A 47 3.49 -20.44 7.84
N VAL A 48 4.37 -19.64 7.21
CA VAL A 48 5.65 -19.20 7.77
C VAL A 48 5.61 -17.69 7.91
N LEU A 49 5.73 -17.19 9.13
CA LEU A 49 5.90 -15.77 9.42
C LEU A 49 7.37 -15.48 9.66
N VAL A 50 7.98 -14.78 8.71
CA VAL A 50 9.39 -14.35 8.78
C VAL A 50 9.45 -12.96 9.38
N THR A 51 10.27 -12.77 10.41
CA THR A 51 10.30 -11.54 11.21
C THR A 51 11.67 -11.26 11.82
N ASP A 52 11.93 -10.00 12.18
CA ASP A 52 13.14 -9.59 12.92
C ASP A 52 12.96 -9.72 14.45
N SER A 53 11.72 -9.85 14.94
CA SER A 53 11.38 -9.95 16.35
C SER A 53 10.18 -10.86 16.63
N ARG A 54 10.15 -11.47 17.83
CA ARG A 54 8.98 -12.21 18.36
C ARG A 54 7.99 -11.32 19.10
N GLU A 55 8.30 -10.04 19.26
CA GLU A 55 7.48 -9.11 20.02
C GLU A 55 6.08 -8.95 19.39
N GLY A 56 5.05 -9.03 20.23
CA GLY A 56 3.65 -8.92 19.79
C GLY A 56 3.13 -10.11 18.97
N LEU A 57 3.86 -11.23 18.92
CA LEU A 57 3.48 -12.46 18.22
C LEU A 57 2.97 -13.57 19.17
N ALA A 58 2.17 -13.18 20.16
CA ALA A 58 1.48 -14.13 21.05
C ALA A 58 0.24 -14.73 20.38
N ASP A 59 -0.19 -15.90 20.86
CA ASP A 59 -1.46 -16.55 20.49
C ASP A 59 -1.62 -16.84 18.99
N LEU A 60 -0.53 -17.20 18.31
CA LEU A 60 -0.58 -17.65 16.92
C LEU A 60 -1.14 -19.08 16.81
N SER A 61 -1.83 -19.35 15.70
CA SER A 61 -2.23 -20.72 15.36
C SER A 61 -1.02 -21.66 15.32
N PRO A 62 -1.12 -22.92 15.78
CA PRO A 62 -0.06 -23.92 15.64
C PRO A 62 0.37 -24.17 14.19
N ALA A 63 -0.47 -23.80 13.21
CA ALA A 63 -0.14 -23.88 11.78
C ALA A 63 0.81 -22.77 11.30
N VAL A 64 1.14 -21.79 12.15
CA VAL A 64 2.06 -20.68 11.84
C VAL A 64 3.42 -20.95 12.47
N ALA A 65 4.42 -21.23 11.65
CA ALA A 65 5.81 -21.27 12.06
C ALA A 65 6.41 -19.85 12.06
N VAL A 66 6.94 -19.40 13.20
CA VAL A 66 7.65 -18.11 13.27
C VAL A 66 9.13 -18.35 13.03
N ASP A 67 9.66 -17.79 11.94
CA ASP A 67 11.08 -17.86 11.59
C ASP A 67 11.75 -16.49 11.77
N VAL A 68 12.57 -16.37 12.81
CA VAL A 68 13.17 -15.11 13.23
C VAL A 68 14.57 -14.97 12.62
N ASP A 69 14.83 -13.85 11.96
CA ASP A 69 16.16 -13.49 11.49
C ASP A 69 16.44 -12.01 11.74
N ALA A 70 17.42 -11.74 12.61
CA ALA A 70 17.89 -10.39 12.95
C ALA A 70 19.20 -10.02 12.23
N GLY A 71 19.62 -10.82 11.24
CA GLY A 71 20.83 -10.62 10.46
C GLY A 71 20.69 -9.56 9.37
N ALA A 72 21.73 -9.44 8.53
CA ALA A 72 21.69 -8.58 7.35
C ALA A 72 20.64 -9.10 6.36
N PHE A 73 19.60 -8.30 6.12
CA PHE A 73 18.46 -8.72 5.34
C PHE A 73 18.68 -8.54 3.83
N HIS A 74 18.43 -9.60 3.06
CA HIS A 74 18.29 -9.56 1.61
C HIS A 74 17.09 -10.40 1.21
N PHE A 75 16.04 -9.77 0.67
CA PHE A 75 14.74 -10.39 0.45
C PHE A 75 14.81 -11.74 -0.28
N GLY A 76 15.38 -11.78 -1.49
CA GLY A 76 15.39 -12.99 -2.32
C GLY A 76 16.19 -14.14 -1.71
N ARG A 77 17.31 -13.85 -1.02
CA ARG A 77 18.09 -14.85 -0.29
C ARG A 77 17.29 -15.42 0.87
N ARG A 78 16.65 -14.55 1.65
CA ARG A 78 15.82 -14.97 2.78
C ARG A 78 14.62 -15.81 2.33
N LEU A 79 13.98 -15.45 1.23
CA LEU A 79 12.88 -16.25 0.65
C LEU A 79 13.38 -17.63 0.18
N ALA A 80 14.55 -17.70 -0.46
CA ALA A 80 15.17 -18.97 -0.85
C ALA A 80 15.47 -19.87 0.34
N GLU A 81 16.04 -19.32 1.41
CA GLU A 81 16.31 -20.06 2.65
C GLU A 81 15.03 -20.61 3.29
N VAL A 82 13.95 -19.83 3.31
CA VAL A 82 12.64 -20.26 3.82
C VAL A 82 12.06 -21.37 2.96
N ILE A 83 12.12 -21.24 1.63
CA ILE A 83 11.67 -22.29 0.70
C ILE A 83 12.45 -23.59 0.93
N ASP A 84 13.77 -23.54 0.98
CA ASP A 84 14.62 -24.73 1.16
C ASP A 84 14.44 -25.34 2.57
N ARG A 85 14.35 -24.51 3.62
CA ARG A 85 14.23 -24.99 5.01
C ARG A 85 12.90 -25.67 5.28
N PHE A 86 11.81 -25.15 4.73
CA PHE A 86 10.46 -25.67 4.95
C PHE A 86 9.99 -26.59 3.82
N GLY A 87 10.81 -26.80 2.77
CA GLY A 87 10.48 -27.68 1.64
C GLY A 87 9.29 -27.18 0.82
N LEU A 88 9.20 -25.87 0.59
CA LEU A 88 8.00 -25.27 0.00
C LEU A 88 7.94 -25.49 -1.52
N GLU A 89 7.04 -26.35 -1.98
CA GLU A 89 6.81 -26.55 -3.41
C GLU A 89 5.83 -25.54 -4.01
N ARG A 90 4.76 -25.21 -3.27
CA ARG A 90 3.74 -24.23 -3.65
C ARG A 90 3.59 -23.22 -2.53
N LEU A 91 3.72 -21.94 -2.85
CA LEU A 91 3.63 -20.91 -1.83
C LEU A 91 2.90 -19.66 -2.32
N LEU A 92 2.30 -18.95 -1.38
CA LEU A 92 1.82 -17.59 -1.53
C LEU A 92 2.62 -16.71 -0.57
N TYR A 93 3.51 -15.90 -1.14
CA TYR A 93 4.22 -14.85 -0.43
C TYR A 93 3.38 -13.56 -0.39
N PHE A 94 3.39 -12.86 0.75
CA PHE A 94 2.97 -11.46 0.80
C PHE A 94 3.79 -10.62 1.81
N SER A 95 3.90 -9.32 1.53
CA SER A 95 4.60 -8.36 2.37
C SER A 95 3.77 -7.98 3.59
N GLY A 96 4.39 -7.87 4.77
CA GLY A 96 3.69 -7.59 6.01
C GLY A 96 2.99 -6.23 5.99
N GLY A 97 1.68 -6.22 6.21
CA GLY A 97 0.85 -5.01 6.15
C GLY A 97 0.35 -4.63 4.76
N SER A 98 0.73 -5.40 3.73
CA SER A 98 0.09 -5.30 2.42
C SER A 98 -1.27 -5.99 2.42
N LEU A 99 -2.15 -5.56 1.51
CA LEU A 99 -3.38 -6.27 1.16
C LEU A 99 -4.29 -6.65 2.36
N PRO A 100 -4.48 -5.78 3.37
CA PRO A 100 -5.22 -6.13 4.59
C PRO A 100 -6.70 -6.46 4.33
N LEU A 101 -7.22 -6.03 3.17
CA LEU A 101 -8.60 -6.17 2.73
C LEU A 101 -8.84 -7.40 1.84
N LEU A 102 -7.82 -8.22 1.57
CA LEU A 102 -7.98 -9.43 0.74
C LEU A 102 -8.90 -10.44 1.44
N SER A 103 -10.00 -10.80 0.79
CA SER A 103 -11.05 -11.66 1.36
C SER A 103 -10.63 -13.13 1.42
N ALA A 104 -11.33 -13.89 2.27
CA ALA A 104 -11.17 -15.34 2.34
C ALA A 104 -11.41 -16.03 0.98
N GLN A 105 -12.37 -15.53 0.18
CA GLN A 105 -12.67 -16.09 -1.13
C GLN A 105 -11.57 -15.81 -2.16
N GLU A 106 -10.95 -14.62 -2.10
CA GLU A 106 -9.80 -14.31 -2.95
C GLU A 106 -8.60 -15.21 -2.61
N PHE A 107 -8.33 -15.46 -1.33
CA PHE A 107 -7.33 -16.44 -0.90
C PHE A 107 -7.60 -17.85 -1.43
N VAL A 108 -8.85 -18.31 -1.37
CA VAL A 108 -9.27 -19.60 -1.95
C VAL A 108 -9.04 -19.62 -3.46
N GLY A 109 -9.38 -18.54 -4.17
CA GLY A 109 -9.17 -18.42 -5.61
C GLY A 109 -7.69 -18.57 -6.00
N ILE A 110 -6.80 -17.89 -5.28
CA ILE A 110 -5.35 -17.98 -5.51
C ILE A 110 -4.84 -19.41 -5.26
N ALA A 111 -5.23 -20.02 -4.13
CA ALA A 111 -4.81 -21.39 -3.79
C ALA A 111 -5.30 -22.42 -4.81
N GLN A 112 -6.55 -22.30 -5.28
CA GLN A 112 -7.11 -23.17 -6.30
C GLN A 112 -6.40 -23.03 -7.64
N GLU A 113 -6.08 -21.81 -8.06
CA GLU A 113 -5.35 -21.58 -9.30
C GLU A 113 -3.93 -22.14 -9.22
N LEU A 114 -3.26 -21.92 -8.10
CA LEU A 114 -1.92 -22.47 -7.83
C LEU A 114 -1.89 -24.01 -7.75
N GLY A 115 -3.02 -24.64 -7.40
CA GLY A 115 -3.15 -26.09 -7.34
C GLY A 115 -3.47 -26.77 -8.67
N ARG A 116 -3.78 -26.02 -9.74
CA ARG A 116 -4.17 -26.58 -11.05
C ARG A 116 -2.98 -26.97 -11.92
N ASP A 117 -1.97 -26.11 -11.99
CA ASP A 117 -0.81 -26.27 -12.86
C ASP A 117 0.47 -25.82 -12.15
N ASP A 118 1.59 -26.48 -12.49
CA ASP A 118 2.92 -25.96 -12.25
C ASP A 118 3.33 -24.98 -13.34
N GLY A 119 4.37 -24.19 -13.09
CA GLY A 119 4.84 -23.22 -14.08
C GLY A 119 4.05 -21.91 -14.05
N LEU A 120 3.48 -21.55 -12.90
CA LEU A 120 2.61 -20.38 -12.75
C LEU A 120 3.15 -19.40 -11.71
N VAL A 121 3.00 -18.10 -11.97
CA VAL A 121 3.17 -17.03 -10.99
C VAL A 121 1.93 -16.12 -10.99
N ILE A 122 1.28 -15.99 -9.84
CA ILE A 122 0.12 -15.13 -9.60
C ILE A 122 0.59 -13.93 -8.78
N THR A 123 0.19 -12.71 -9.12
CA THR A 123 0.61 -11.51 -8.39
C THR A 123 -0.44 -10.41 -8.41
N ASN A 124 -0.42 -9.53 -7.40
CA ASN A 124 -1.23 -8.30 -7.39
C ASN A 124 -0.75 -7.28 -8.44
N ASN A 125 0.54 -7.26 -8.76
CA ASN A 125 1.10 -6.36 -9.77
C ASN A 125 2.46 -6.88 -10.28
N LEU A 126 2.54 -7.14 -11.59
CA LEU A 126 3.73 -7.73 -12.21
C LEU A 126 5.02 -6.90 -12.03
N TYR A 127 4.90 -5.57 -11.90
CA TYR A 127 6.05 -4.66 -11.87
C TYR A 127 6.40 -4.13 -10.48
N SER A 128 5.56 -4.40 -9.47
CA SER A 128 5.72 -3.92 -8.09
C SER A 128 4.86 -4.79 -7.20
N ALA A 129 5.32 -6.01 -6.97
CA ALA A 129 4.54 -7.04 -6.28
C ALA A 129 4.64 -6.93 -4.76
N ASP A 130 3.49 -6.99 -4.10
CA ASP A 130 3.36 -7.16 -2.64
C ASP A 130 2.81 -8.55 -2.30
N LEU A 131 2.21 -9.23 -3.28
CA LEU A 131 1.80 -10.63 -3.23
C LEU A 131 2.30 -11.37 -4.46
N VAL A 132 2.90 -12.53 -4.23
CA VAL A 132 3.39 -13.43 -5.26
C VAL A 132 3.09 -14.88 -4.84
N ALA A 133 2.21 -15.56 -5.56
CA ALA A 133 1.97 -16.98 -5.40
C ALA A 133 2.59 -17.73 -6.58
N PHE A 134 3.39 -18.77 -6.35
CA PHE A 134 4.07 -19.45 -7.43
C PHE A 134 4.40 -20.91 -7.13
N ALA A 135 4.56 -21.68 -8.20
CA ALA A 135 4.95 -23.07 -8.18
C ALA A 135 5.72 -23.44 -9.47
N PRO A 136 6.78 -24.25 -9.38
CA PRO A 136 7.34 -24.82 -8.15
C PRO A 136 8.27 -23.82 -7.41
N GLY A 137 8.44 -23.98 -6.09
CA GLY A 137 9.31 -23.13 -5.26
C GLY A 137 10.77 -23.11 -5.73
N GLU A 138 11.25 -24.19 -6.33
CA GLU A 138 12.60 -24.26 -6.94
C GLU A 138 12.82 -23.27 -8.09
N ALA A 139 11.76 -22.66 -8.64
CA ALA A 139 11.87 -21.59 -9.65
C ALA A 139 12.75 -20.43 -9.16
N LEU A 140 12.82 -20.20 -7.85
CA LEU A 140 13.66 -19.15 -7.27
C LEU A 140 15.17 -19.40 -7.50
N LYS A 141 15.59 -20.64 -7.76
CA LYS A 141 16.99 -20.98 -8.09
C LYS A 141 17.39 -20.59 -9.52
N LYS A 142 16.40 -20.24 -10.35
CA LYS A 142 16.57 -19.88 -11.76
C LYS A 142 16.55 -18.36 -11.99
N ILE A 143 16.46 -17.57 -10.93
CA ILE A 143 16.40 -16.10 -11.02
C ILE A 143 17.56 -15.43 -10.29
N ASP A 144 17.90 -14.23 -10.73
CA ASP A 144 18.70 -13.29 -9.97
C ASP A 144 17.90 -12.84 -8.75
N LEU A 145 18.28 -13.32 -7.57
CA LEU A 145 17.54 -13.06 -6.33
C LEU A 145 17.46 -11.55 -6.06
N PRO A 146 16.25 -10.96 -5.96
CA PRO A 146 16.10 -9.52 -5.80
C PRO A 146 16.30 -9.08 -4.34
N ASP A 147 16.70 -7.82 -4.17
CA ASP A 147 16.85 -7.15 -2.87
C ASP A 147 15.50 -6.78 -2.22
N SER A 148 14.43 -6.75 -3.02
CA SER A 148 13.04 -6.46 -2.64
C SER A 148 12.03 -7.35 -3.38
N ASP A 149 10.83 -7.44 -2.83
CA ASP A 149 9.67 -8.16 -3.37
C ASP A 149 9.16 -7.60 -4.70
N ASN A 150 9.26 -6.29 -4.90
CA ASN A 150 8.72 -5.57 -6.06
C ASN A 150 8.97 -6.24 -7.43
N SER A 151 10.16 -6.79 -7.63
CA SER A 151 10.57 -7.38 -8.92
C SER A 151 10.38 -8.90 -9.01
N LEU A 152 9.99 -9.56 -7.92
CA LEU A 152 9.96 -11.02 -7.81
C LEU A 152 9.09 -11.67 -8.89
N ALA A 153 7.85 -11.20 -9.05
CA ALA A 153 6.91 -11.77 -10.02
C ALA A 153 7.42 -11.67 -11.46
N ARG A 154 8.01 -10.52 -11.83
CA ARG A 154 8.61 -10.30 -13.14
C ARG A 154 9.82 -11.21 -13.37
N LEU A 155 10.72 -11.33 -12.40
CA LEU A 155 11.90 -12.19 -12.50
C LEU A 155 11.52 -13.66 -12.63
N LEU A 156 10.53 -14.13 -11.87
CA LEU A 156 9.98 -15.47 -12.01
C LEU A 156 9.39 -15.74 -13.40
N ALA A 157 8.73 -14.74 -14.00
CA ALA A 157 8.20 -14.87 -15.35
C ALA A 157 9.31 -14.86 -16.41
N GLU A 158 10.22 -13.89 -16.34
CA GLU A 158 11.23 -13.62 -17.38
C GLU A 158 12.40 -14.60 -17.35
N GLN A 159 12.87 -14.99 -16.16
CA GLN A 159 14.09 -15.81 -15.99
C GLN A 159 13.77 -17.26 -15.66
N ALA A 160 12.74 -17.53 -14.85
CA ALA A 160 12.32 -18.90 -14.52
C ALA A 160 11.25 -19.48 -15.46
N GLY A 161 10.70 -18.67 -16.37
CA GLY A 161 9.74 -19.09 -17.38
C GLY A 161 8.33 -19.38 -16.84
N LEU A 162 7.98 -18.87 -15.65
CA LEU A 162 6.63 -19.03 -15.11
C LEU A 162 5.62 -18.16 -15.87
N SER A 163 4.44 -18.71 -16.14
CA SER A 163 3.35 -17.97 -16.79
C SER A 163 2.74 -16.96 -15.81
N PRO A 164 2.76 -15.65 -16.09
CA PRO A 164 2.20 -14.67 -15.18
C PRO A 164 0.68 -14.60 -15.26
N ARG A 165 0.06 -14.44 -14.09
CA ARG A 165 -1.36 -14.14 -13.88
C ARG A 165 -1.46 -12.97 -12.91
N GLN A 166 -2.12 -11.90 -13.34
CA GLN A 166 -2.35 -10.74 -12.47
C GLN A 166 -3.73 -10.84 -11.86
N LEU A 167 -3.83 -10.63 -10.55
CA LEU A 167 -5.11 -10.47 -9.87
C LEU A 167 -5.84 -9.24 -10.45
N PRO A 168 -7.19 -9.24 -10.40
CA PRO A 168 -7.95 -8.02 -10.62
C PRO A 168 -7.42 -6.89 -9.74
N ARG A 169 -7.34 -5.72 -10.32
CA ARG A 169 -6.82 -4.49 -9.71
C ARG A 169 -7.94 -3.78 -8.92
N SER A 170 -8.36 -4.39 -7.81
CA SER A 170 -9.41 -3.96 -6.88
C SER A 170 -8.83 -3.25 -5.66
N VAL A 171 -9.67 -2.65 -4.81
CA VAL A 171 -9.21 -2.10 -3.51
C VAL A 171 -8.52 -3.18 -2.68
N SER A 172 -9.10 -4.38 -2.60
CA SER A 172 -8.53 -5.51 -1.84
C SER A 172 -7.12 -5.91 -2.28
N SER A 173 -6.81 -5.77 -3.57
CA SER A 173 -5.52 -6.17 -4.14
C SER A 173 -4.48 -5.05 -4.26
N GLN A 174 -4.83 -3.82 -3.86
CA GLN A 174 -4.01 -2.62 -4.07
C GLN A 174 -3.85 -1.74 -2.84
N PHE A 175 -4.65 -1.97 -1.78
CA PHE A 175 -4.55 -1.22 -0.55
C PHE A 175 -3.43 -1.77 0.32
N ASP A 176 -2.53 -0.90 0.78
CA ASP A 176 -1.42 -1.23 1.67
C ASP A 176 -1.36 -0.27 2.87
N ILE A 177 -0.71 -0.72 3.94
CA ILE A 177 -0.46 0.09 5.14
C ILE A 177 0.99 0.59 5.09
N ASP A 178 1.19 1.73 4.45
CA ASP A 178 2.49 2.40 4.29
C ASP A 178 2.69 3.57 5.26
N SER A 179 1.61 4.30 5.54
CA SER A 179 1.62 5.51 6.35
C SER A 179 0.38 5.63 7.25
N PRO A 180 0.43 6.50 8.27
CA PRO A 180 -0.75 6.78 9.11
C PRO A 180 -2.00 7.23 8.36
N SER A 181 -1.86 7.83 7.16
CA SER A 181 -2.99 8.14 6.28
C SER A 181 -3.82 6.90 5.94
N ASP A 182 -3.17 5.76 5.73
CA ASP A 182 -3.84 4.50 5.37
C ASP A 182 -4.66 3.98 6.55
N LEU A 183 -4.17 4.20 7.77
CA LEU A 183 -4.89 3.86 8.99
C LEU A 183 -6.12 4.76 9.18
N ALA A 184 -6.02 6.04 8.87
CA ALA A 184 -7.16 6.95 8.89
C ALA A 184 -8.21 6.53 7.84
N ILE A 185 -7.78 6.17 6.63
CA ILE A 185 -8.68 5.63 5.60
C ILE A 185 -9.32 4.32 6.08
N LEU A 186 -8.55 3.36 6.61
CA LEU A 186 -9.10 2.10 7.15
C LEU A 186 -10.07 2.31 8.31
N THR A 187 -9.82 3.31 9.16
CA THR A 187 -10.74 3.70 10.24
C THR A 187 -12.07 4.18 9.69
N LEU A 188 -12.05 4.89 8.56
CA LEU A 188 -13.23 5.39 7.89
C LEU A 188 -13.98 4.30 7.12
N VAL A 189 -13.26 3.52 6.30
CA VAL A 189 -13.88 2.59 5.35
C VAL A 189 -14.22 1.23 5.98
N GLY A 190 -13.55 0.84 7.06
CA GLY A 190 -13.75 -0.44 7.74
C GLY A 190 -13.21 -1.63 6.92
N GLY A 191 -13.72 -2.83 7.22
CA GLY A 191 -13.32 -4.07 6.51
C GLY A 191 -12.00 -4.69 6.97
N SER A 192 -11.35 -4.10 7.98
CA SER A 192 -10.14 -4.64 8.59
C SER A 192 -10.41 -5.93 9.35
N GLY A 193 -9.37 -6.76 9.52
CA GLY A 193 -9.45 -7.94 10.39
C GLY A 193 -9.59 -7.57 11.88
N PRO A 194 -9.94 -8.55 12.73
CA PRO A 194 -10.29 -8.30 14.13
C PRO A 194 -9.14 -7.76 14.99
N ARG A 195 -7.87 -8.01 14.66
CA ARG A 195 -6.72 -7.43 15.39
C ARG A 195 -6.53 -5.98 14.99
N LEU A 196 -6.52 -5.72 13.69
CA LEU A 196 -6.35 -4.36 13.17
C LEU A 196 -7.53 -3.46 13.58
N GLN A 197 -8.77 -3.95 13.47
CA GLN A 197 -9.96 -3.18 13.85
C GLN A 197 -9.90 -2.72 15.31
N ARG A 198 -9.50 -3.58 16.25
CA ARG A 198 -9.35 -3.20 17.66
C ARG A 198 -8.34 -2.08 17.89
N LEU A 199 -7.27 -2.05 17.10
CA LEU A 199 -6.29 -0.96 17.17
C LEU A 199 -6.89 0.35 16.64
N LEU A 200 -7.53 0.31 15.48
CA LEU A 200 -8.17 1.47 14.87
C LEU A 200 -9.24 2.08 15.79
N ASP A 201 -10.08 1.23 16.40
CA ASP A 201 -11.10 1.64 17.39
C ASP A 201 -10.46 2.29 18.64
N GLY A 202 -9.29 1.80 19.05
CA GLY A 202 -8.54 2.30 20.19
C GLY A 202 -7.84 3.64 19.93
N TRP A 203 -7.26 3.81 18.74
CA TRP A 203 -6.54 5.03 18.37
C TRP A 203 -7.43 6.23 18.10
N ARG A 204 -8.69 6.00 17.67
CA ARG A 204 -9.66 7.07 17.38
C ARG A 204 -9.07 8.15 16.47
N LEU A 205 -8.47 7.72 15.37
CA LEU A 205 -7.82 8.60 14.41
C LEU A 205 -8.80 9.65 13.87
N ASP A 206 -8.30 10.87 13.63
CA ASP A 206 -9.11 11.90 13.00
C ASP A 206 -9.34 11.56 11.52
N VAL A 207 -10.60 11.28 11.19
CA VAL A 207 -11.05 10.97 9.83
C VAL A 207 -11.85 12.11 9.21
N ALA A 208 -11.99 13.25 9.89
CA ALA A 208 -12.75 14.39 9.39
C ALA A 208 -12.25 14.89 8.02
N PRO A 209 -10.92 15.02 7.75
CA PRO A 209 -10.44 15.44 6.44
C PRO A 209 -10.87 14.49 5.30
N TYR A 210 -10.81 13.18 5.55
CA TYR A 210 -11.21 12.16 4.59
C TYR A 210 -12.71 12.15 4.35
N ARG A 211 -13.52 12.36 5.40
CA ARG A 211 -14.99 12.46 5.27
C ARG A 211 -15.42 13.67 4.44
N GLN A 212 -14.70 14.79 4.55
CA GLN A 212 -15.04 16.02 3.82
C GLN A 212 -14.97 15.86 2.30
N VAL A 213 -14.11 14.96 1.79
CA VAL A 213 -13.92 14.79 0.34
C VAL A 213 -14.85 13.75 -0.29
N LEU A 214 -15.50 12.89 0.49
CA LEU A 214 -16.29 11.76 -0.04
C LEU A 214 -17.41 12.22 -0.97
N ALA A 215 -18.10 13.30 -0.63
CA ALA A 215 -19.24 13.79 -1.40
C ALA A 215 -18.86 14.15 -2.83
N TYR A 216 -17.63 14.63 -3.06
CA TYR A 216 -17.17 15.01 -4.40
C TYR A 216 -17.16 13.82 -5.35
N PHE A 217 -16.77 12.62 -4.91
CA PHE A 217 -16.75 11.44 -5.79
C PHE A 217 -18.12 11.05 -6.35
N THR A 218 -19.21 11.51 -5.72
CA THR A 218 -20.58 11.19 -6.13
C THR A 218 -21.36 12.40 -6.71
N ASP A 219 -20.71 13.57 -6.85
CA ASP A 219 -21.31 14.76 -7.48
C ASP A 219 -20.77 14.95 -8.91
N VAL A 220 -21.66 14.85 -9.91
CA VAL A 220 -21.36 15.03 -11.34
C VAL A 220 -20.87 16.43 -11.71
N ARG A 221 -21.05 17.42 -10.84
CA ARG A 221 -20.60 18.79 -11.04
C ARG A 221 -19.26 19.08 -10.40
N ALA A 222 -18.82 18.21 -9.48
CA ALA A 222 -17.54 18.39 -8.79
C ALA A 222 -16.37 18.01 -9.70
N GLN A 223 -15.20 18.52 -9.33
CA GLN A 223 -13.92 18.18 -9.94
C GLN A 223 -12.88 17.94 -8.85
N VAL A 224 -12.23 16.77 -8.86
CA VAL A 224 -11.12 16.46 -7.95
C VAL A 224 -9.78 16.48 -8.69
N LEU A 225 -8.70 16.81 -7.99
CA LEU A 225 -7.33 16.77 -8.51
C LEU A 225 -6.55 15.66 -7.82
N VAL A 226 -5.96 14.76 -8.60
CA VAL A 226 -5.08 13.69 -8.11
C VAL A 226 -3.69 13.90 -8.71
N ALA A 227 -2.67 13.99 -7.86
CA ALA A 227 -1.32 14.32 -8.29
C ALA A 227 -0.23 13.50 -7.56
N GLY A 228 0.77 13.08 -8.31
CA GLY A 228 1.99 12.42 -7.83
C GLY A 228 2.23 11.07 -8.51
N ARG A 229 2.68 10.05 -7.76
CA ARG A 229 3.04 8.73 -8.33
C ARG A 229 1.83 7.88 -8.69
N VAL A 230 1.00 8.39 -9.58
CA VAL A 230 -0.25 7.74 -9.97
C VAL A 230 -0.07 6.93 -11.26
N GLY A 231 -0.70 5.76 -11.33
CA GLY A 231 -0.62 4.85 -12.49
C GLY A 231 -1.87 4.86 -13.36
N SER A 232 -1.75 4.37 -14.60
CA SER A 232 -2.86 4.27 -15.56
C SER A 232 -4.06 3.46 -15.06
N GLN A 233 -3.83 2.48 -14.19
CA GLN A 233 -4.89 1.71 -13.55
C GLN A 233 -5.77 2.57 -12.65
N VAL A 234 -5.17 3.40 -11.80
CA VAL A 234 -5.94 4.29 -10.91
C VAL A 234 -6.76 5.23 -11.78
N TRP A 235 -6.19 5.75 -12.87
CA TRP A 235 -6.94 6.54 -13.84
C TRP A 235 -8.16 5.80 -14.41
N GLN A 236 -7.97 4.57 -14.92
CA GLN A 236 -9.07 3.75 -15.42
C GLN A 236 -10.14 3.44 -14.38
N TYR A 237 -9.73 3.26 -13.12
CA TYR A 237 -10.65 3.06 -12.01
C TYR A 237 -11.47 4.33 -11.75
N LEU A 238 -10.81 5.48 -11.60
CA LEU A 238 -11.49 6.74 -11.30
C LEU A 238 -12.47 7.15 -12.40
N GLU A 239 -12.10 6.97 -13.68
CA GLU A 239 -12.98 7.23 -14.82
C GLU A 239 -14.25 6.36 -14.81
N ARG A 240 -14.18 5.15 -14.23
CA ARG A 240 -15.32 4.23 -14.16
C ARG A 240 -16.15 4.39 -12.89
N GLU A 241 -15.48 4.63 -11.77
CA GLU A 241 -16.05 4.52 -10.43
C GLU A 241 -16.33 5.88 -9.77
N THR A 242 -16.05 7.01 -10.42
CA THR A 242 -16.42 8.34 -9.89
C THR A 242 -17.45 9.03 -10.78
N ALA A 243 -18.32 9.82 -10.15
CA ALA A 243 -19.27 10.68 -10.86
C ALA A 243 -18.65 12.04 -11.24
N CYS A 244 -17.72 12.54 -10.42
CA CYS A 244 -17.04 13.81 -10.64
C CYS A 244 -16.05 13.77 -11.80
N ARG A 245 -15.64 14.95 -12.25
CA ARG A 245 -14.50 15.08 -13.15
C ARG A 245 -13.21 14.86 -12.37
N VAL A 246 -12.23 14.22 -13.00
CA VAL A 246 -10.92 14.00 -12.38
C VAL A 246 -9.85 14.73 -13.20
N ARG A 247 -9.10 15.62 -12.53
CA ARG A 247 -7.86 16.19 -13.05
C ARG A 247 -6.69 15.37 -12.54
N PHE A 248 -5.81 14.96 -13.44
CA PHE A 248 -4.82 13.93 -13.15
C PHE A 248 -3.41 14.37 -13.54
N PHE A 249 -2.51 14.46 -12.58
CA PHE A 249 -1.09 14.73 -12.78
C PHE A 249 -0.27 13.49 -12.38
N ALA A 250 0.00 12.63 -13.36
CA ALA A 250 0.82 11.44 -13.17
C ALA A 250 2.30 11.79 -13.37
N GLU A 251 3.07 11.75 -12.28
CA GLU A 251 4.48 12.15 -12.27
C GLU A 251 5.30 11.10 -11.51
N GLU A 252 6.48 10.80 -12.03
CA GLU A 252 7.51 10.04 -11.30
C GLU A 252 7.07 8.65 -10.77
N ARG A 253 6.09 8.01 -11.43
CA ARG A 253 5.79 6.59 -11.18
C ARG A 253 7.04 5.76 -11.46
N GLY A 254 7.42 4.89 -10.53
CA GLY A 254 8.67 4.11 -10.62
C GLY A 254 9.89 4.78 -9.98
N MET A 255 9.78 6.01 -9.47
CA MET A 255 10.90 6.77 -8.89
C MET A 255 11.78 6.01 -7.88
N HIS A 256 11.19 5.14 -7.06
CA HIS A 256 11.95 4.28 -6.14
C HIS A 256 12.53 3.05 -6.85
N ALA A 257 11.74 2.37 -7.66
CA ALA A 257 12.14 1.15 -8.37
C ALA A 257 13.32 1.42 -9.33
N ASP A 258 13.31 2.56 -10.00
CA ASP A 258 14.34 2.95 -10.97
C ASP A 258 15.55 3.66 -10.32
N ARG A 259 15.61 3.72 -8.98
CA ARG A 259 16.65 4.42 -8.20
C ARG A 259 16.84 5.90 -8.57
N ARG A 260 15.87 6.50 -9.26
CA ARG A 260 15.94 7.90 -9.73
C ARG A 260 16.04 8.89 -8.58
N LEU A 261 15.40 8.59 -7.45
CA LEU A 261 15.51 9.39 -6.22
C LEU A 261 16.97 9.57 -5.79
N GLN A 262 17.76 8.49 -5.77
CA GLN A 262 19.17 8.50 -5.35
C GLN A 262 20.06 9.32 -6.29
N SER A 263 19.61 9.52 -7.53
CA SER A 263 20.32 10.28 -8.55
C SER A 263 19.86 11.74 -8.69
N GLY A 264 18.92 12.21 -7.85
CA GLY A 264 18.40 13.60 -7.91
C GLY A 264 17.67 13.94 -9.22
N GLN A 265 17.22 12.91 -9.95
CA GLN A 265 16.57 13.02 -11.25
C GLN A 265 15.05 13.27 -11.25
N PRO A 266 14.28 13.14 -10.16
CA PRO A 266 12.84 13.40 -10.21
C PRO A 266 12.54 14.82 -10.69
N ARG A 267 11.60 14.95 -11.62
CA ARG A 267 11.13 16.23 -12.17
C ARG A 267 9.62 16.26 -12.14
N SER A 268 9.07 17.32 -11.54
CA SER A 268 7.64 17.53 -11.41
C SER A 268 7.30 18.91 -11.94
N LEU A 269 6.30 18.99 -12.80
CA LEU A 269 5.72 20.26 -13.25
C LEU A 269 5.09 21.01 -12.09
N LEU A 270 4.41 20.30 -11.17
CA LEU A 270 3.90 20.90 -9.94
C LEU A 270 5.05 21.39 -9.03
N GLY A 271 6.16 20.66 -9.00
CA GLY A 271 7.38 21.07 -8.30
C GLY A 271 8.01 22.35 -8.88
N PHE A 272 8.16 22.43 -10.20
CA PHE A 272 8.63 23.65 -10.87
C PHE A 272 7.70 24.83 -10.61
N TYR A 273 6.38 24.60 -10.71
CA TYR A 273 5.40 25.64 -10.45
C TYR A 273 5.45 26.12 -9.00
N LEU A 274 5.53 25.20 -8.04
CA LEU A 274 5.67 25.52 -6.61
C LEU A 274 6.92 26.37 -6.33
N ALA A 275 8.05 26.02 -6.94
CA ALA A 275 9.28 26.78 -6.81
C ALA A 275 9.18 28.20 -7.37
N GLU A 276 8.40 28.39 -8.43
CA GLU A 276 8.20 29.70 -9.07
C GLU A 276 7.23 30.59 -8.29
N VAL A 277 6.11 30.06 -7.80
CA VAL A 277 5.02 30.87 -7.25
C VAL A 277 4.91 30.86 -5.73
N GLY A 278 5.61 29.94 -5.05
CA GLY A 278 5.51 29.75 -3.61
C GLY A 278 4.22 29.04 -3.15
N MET A 279 4.21 28.59 -1.90
CA MET A 279 3.16 27.70 -1.37
C MET A 279 1.76 28.31 -1.37
N GLU A 280 1.62 29.58 -0.99
CA GLU A 280 0.31 30.26 -0.93
C GLU A 280 -0.35 30.32 -2.32
N ARG A 281 0.38 30.80 -3.33
CA ARG A 281 -0.15 30.88 -4.69
C ARG A 281 -0.32 29.50 -5.32
N PHE A 282 0.54 28.54 -4.97
CA PHE A 282 0.42 27.16 -5.41
C PHE A 282 -0.95 26.58 -5.00
N PHE A 283 -1.28 26.60 -3.70
CA PHE A 283 -2.56 26.06 -3.22
C PHE A 283 -3.78 26.89 -3.67
N ALA A 284 -3.65 28.21 -3.77
CA ALA A 284 -4.71 29.04 -4.36
C ALA A 284 -4.99 28.65 -5.83
N THR A 285 -3.94 28.32 -6.59
CA THR A 285 -4.10 27.86 -7.98
C THR A 285 -4.70 26.47 -8.05
N LEU A 286 -4.35 25.55 -7.15
CA LEU A 286 -5.03 24.25 -7.08
C LEU A 286 -6.53 24.39 -6.80
N ALA A 287 -6.92 25.36 -5.96
CA ALA A 287 -8.32 25.69 -5.68
C ALA A 287 -9.07 26.26 -6.89
N GLU A 288 -8.38 26.86 -7.87
CA GLU A 288 -8.97 27.27 -9.15
C GLU A 288 -9.23 26.05 -10.08
N LEU A 289 -8.57 24.92 -9.82
CA LEU A 289 -8.56 23.75 -10.71
C LEU A 289 -9.47 22.59 -10.27
N ALA A 290 -9.86 22.55 -9.00
CA ALA A 290 -10.62 21.47 -8.39
C ALA A 290 -11.29 21.89 -7.07
N ASP A 291 -12.26 21.11 -6.61
CA ASP A 291 -12.96 21.23 -5.33
C ASP A 291 -12.26 20.48 -4.18
N ALA A 292 -11.39 19.53 -4.50
CA ALA A 292 -10.52 18.81 -3.55
C ALA A 292 -9.25 18.30 -4.24
N THR A 293 -8.17 18.16 -3.48
CA THR A 293 -6.86 17.70 -3.97
C THR A 293 -6.34 16.50 -3.16
N PHE A 294 -5.82 15.50 -3.87
CA PHE A 294 -5.09 14.35 -3.33
C PHE A 294 -3.66 14.42 -3.86
N LEU A 295 -2.70 14.66 -2.97
CA LEU A 295 -1.33 14.98 -3.36
C LEU A 295 -0.32 14.05 -2.69
N ASP A 296 0.33 13.21 -3.49
CA ASP A 296 1.50 12.45 -3.07
C ASP A 296 2.72 13.38 -3.01
N SER A 297 2.95 13.93 -1.82
CA SER A 297 3.95 14.98 -1.56
C SER A 297 5.39 14.52 -1.81
N ARG A 298 5.63 13.20 -1.89
CA ARG A 298 6.98 12.63 -2.08
C ARG A 298 7.58 13.05 -3.41
N VAL A 299 6.75 13.28 -4.43
CA VAL A 299 7.20 13.76 -5.74
C VAL A 299 7.77 15.18 -5.64
N LEU A 300 7.10 16.07 -4.89
CA LEU A 300 7.54 17.45 -4.70
C LEU A 300 8.83 17.51 -3.87
N LEU A 301 8.90 16.76 -2.78
CA LEU A 301 10.11 16.67 -1.95
C LEU A 301 11.30 16.16 -2.77
N ALA A 302 11.09 15.11 -3.56
CA ALA A 302 12.14 14.56 -4.42
C ALA A 302 12.58 15.52 -5.52
N HIS A 303 11.65 16.26 -6.12
CA HIS A 303 11.96 17.28 -7.12
C HIS A 303 12.82 18.41 -6.55
N LEU A 304 12.52 18.84 -5.32
CA LEU A 304 13.21 19.93 -4.64
C LEU A 304 14.51 19.48 -3.94
N GLY A 305 14.83 18.18 -3.97
CA GLY A 305 16.01 17.64 -3.29
C GLY A 305 15.89 17.67 -1.76
N ILE A 306 14.66 17.61 -1.22
CA ILE A 306 14.39 17.69 0.20
C ILE A 306 14.33 16.29 0.80
N GLU A 307 15.25 16.02 1.71
CA GLU A 307 15.35 14.75 2.42
C GLU A 307 14.60 14.81 3.76
N ALA A 308 13.27 14.79 3.71
CA ALA A 308 12.45 14.73 4.91
C ALA A 308 12.50 13.33 5.56
N SER A 309 12.59 13.29 6.88
CA SER A 309 12.59 12.05 7.64
C SER A 309 11.27 11.26 7.44
N ARG A 310 11.25 9.96 7.75
CA ARG A 310 9.99 9.20 7.72
C ARG A 310 8.99 9.76 8.73
N ALA A 311 9.45 10.12 9.93
CA ALA A 311 8.63 10.75 10.97
C ALA A 311 7.98 12.04 10.47
N ASP A 312 8.74 12.94 9.86
CA ASP A 312 8.22 14.20 9.31
C ASP A 312 7.21 13.97 8.19
N ARG A 313 7.49 13.02 7.30
CA ARG A 313 6.56 12.64 6.22
C ARG A 313 5.26 12.09 6.79
N PHE A 314 5.31 11.26 7.82
CA PHE A 314 4.12 10.72 8.49
C PHE A 314 3.33 11.79 9.23
N LEU A 315 4.00 12.76 9.86
CA LEU A 315 3.35 13.92 10.46
C LEU A 315 2.65 14.80 9.39
N SER A 316 3.28 14.98 8.23
CA SER A 316 2.69 15.67 7.09
C SER A 316 1.43 14.98 6.57
N ASP A 317 1.45 13.65 6.46
CA ASP A 317 0.29 12.85 5.99
C ASP A 317 -0.96 13.02 6.87
N VAL A 318 -0.76 13.32 8.15
CA VAL A 318 -1.85 13.54 9.12
C VAL A 318 -2.06 15.01 9.48
N GLY A 319 -1.39 15.94 8.78
CA GLY A 319 -1.57 17.39 8.96
C GLY A 319 -0.95 17.99 10.23
N ARG A 320 -0.14 17.23 10.99
CA ARG A 320 0.49 17.65 12.26
C ARG A 320 1.74 18.49 12.04
N HIS A 321 1.58 19.61 11.34
CA HIS A 321 2.69 20.47 10.91
C HIS A 321 3.53 21.01 12.06
N GLU A 322 2.94 21.30 13.23
CA GLU A 322 3.64 21.87 14.39
C GLU A 322 4.77 20.99 14.94
N GLU A 323 4.73 19.69 14.63
CA GLU A 323 5.71 18.68 15.09
C GLU A 323 6.75 18.30 14.04
N ILE A 324 6.61 18.81 12.80
CA ILE A 324 7.53 18.49 11.70
C ILE A 324 8.83 19.25 11.90
N GLU A 325 9.97 18.57 11.89
CA GLU A 325 11.30 19.19 12.04
C GLU A 325 11.76 19.86 10.74
N GLU A 326 11.58 19.18 9.59
CA GLU A 326 12.00 19.69 8.27
C GLU A 326 11.23 20.99 7.90
N PRO A 327 11.92 22.15 7.77
CA PRO A 327 11.26 23.44 7.62
C PRO A 327 10.33 23.58 6.42
N PHE A 328 10.74 23.10 5.24
CA PHE A 328 9.91 23.23 4.04
C PHE A 328 8.63 22.41 4.18
N LEU A 329 8.74 21.16 4.64
CA LEU A 329 7.60 20.26 4.79
C LEU A 329 6.64 20.75 5.88
N ARG A 330 7.16 21.37 6.94
CA ARG A 330 6.35 22.06 7.96
C ARG A 330 5.48 23.15 7.33
N GLU A 331 6.12 24.08 6.62
CA GLU A 331 5.43 25.19 5.97
C GLU A 331 4.45 24.70 4.89
N PHE A 332 4.85 23.71 4.09
CA PHE A 332 4.03 23.12 3.06
C PHE A 332 2.78 22.44 3.62
N THR A 333 2.93 21.68 4.71
CA THR A 333 1.81 21.01 5.41
C THR A 333 0.86 22.04 6.02
N GLN A 334 1.40 23.11 6.62
CA GLN A 334 0.58 24.20 7.14
C GLN A 334 -0.20 24.91 6.03
N ALA A 335 0.45 25.20 4.90
CA ALA A 335 -0.17 25.84 3.75
C ALA A 335 -1.27 24.98 3.13
N ALA A 336 -1.07 23.65 3.04
CA ALA A 336 -2.09 22.71 2.60
C ALA A 336 -3.33 22.75 3.52
N GLY A 337 -3.12 22.78 4.85
CA GLY A 337 -4.20 22.89 5.83
C GLY A 337 -4.96 24.24 5.82
N ARG A 338 -4.37 25.28 5.22
CA ARG A 338 -4.99 26.61 5.03
C ARG A 338 -5.54 26.83 3.62
N ALA A 339 -5.43 25.84 2.75
CA ALA A 339 -5.88 25.97 1.37
C ALA A 339 -7.40 26.25 1.30
N PRO A 340 -7.89 26.97 0.27
CA PRO A 340 -9.32 27.24 0.10
C PRO A 340 -10.19 26.01 -0.16
N ILE A 341 -9.57 24.87 -0.50
CA ILE A 341 -10.20 23.58 -0.73
C ILE A 341 -9.57 22.52 0.19
N PRO A 342 -10.25 21.40 0.48
CA PRO A 342 -9.62 20.27 1.15
C PRO A 342 -8.43 19.72 0.35
N VAL A 343 -7.29 19.59 1.02
CA VAL A 343 -6.06 18.99 0.47
C VAL A 343 -5.66 17.82 1.36
N LEU A 344 -5.65 16.62 0.81
CA LEU A 344 -5.09 15.44 1.47
C LEU A 344 -3.65 15.24 0.99
N LEU A 345 -2.71 15.26 1.94
CA LEU A 345 -1.30 14.95 1.71
C LEU A 345 -1.04 13.49 2.06
N GLY A 346 -0.17 12.84 1.29
CA GLY A 346 0.15 11.43 1.52
C GLY A 346 1.35 10.94 0.74
N GLY A 347 1.56 9.62 0.82
CA GLY A 347 2.44 8.86 -0.06
C GLY A 347 1.71 8.27 -1.28
N HIS A 348 2.31 7.23 -1.85
CA HIS A 348 1.74 6.53 -3.00
C HIS A 348 0.37 5.92 -2.68
N SER A 349 0.22 5.29 -1.51
CA SER A 349 -1.02 4.65 -1.08
C SER A 349 -2.23 5.59 -1.12
N LEU A 350 -2.07 6.86 -0.71
CA LEU A 350 -3.14 7.87 -0.78
C LEU A 350 -3.68 8.04 -2.20
N VAL A 351 -2.82 7.99 -3.22
CA VAL A 351 -3.19 8.19 -4.63
C VAL A 351 -3.35 6.87 -5.39
N SER A 352 -3.34 5.72 -4.69
CA SER A 352 -3.57 4.39 -5.28
C SER A 352 -4.72 3.67 -4.56
N GLY A 353 -4.43 2.60 -3.81
CA GLY A 353 -5.44 1.80 -3.11
C GLY A 353 -6.25 2.61 -2.10
N GLY A 354 -5.62 3.58 -1.43
CA GLY A 354 -6.29 4.52 -0.51
C GLY A 354 -7.36 5.35 -1.21
N LEU A 355 -7.05 5.92 -2.37
CA LEU A 355 -8.01 6.68 -3.16
C LEU A 355 -9.17 5.80 -3.64
N MET A 356 -8.86 4.61 -4.14
CA MET A 356 -9.87 3.65 -4.58
C MET A 356 -10.83 3.28 -3.42
N ALA A 357 -10.30 3.04 -2.22
CA ALA A 357 -11.11 2.73 -1.04
C ALA A 357 -12.04 3.90 -0.64
N LEU A 358 -11.56 5.14 -0.73
CA LEU A 358 -12.38 6.32 -0.47
C LEU A 358 -13.54 6.45 -1.48
N VAL A 359 -13.29 6.14 -2.75
CA VAL A 359 -14.32 6.15 -3.80
C VAL A 359 -15.40 5.09 -3.53
N GLU A 360 -15.02 3.83 -3.24
CA GLU A 360 -16.02 2.79 -2.89
C GLU A 360 -16.83 3.19 -1.66
N HIS A 361 -16.16 3.73 -0.64
CA HIS A 361 -16.83 4.15 0.58
C HIS A 361 -17.78 5.34 0.34
N ALA A 362 -17.41 6.27 -0.54
CA ALA A 362 -18.27 7.39 -0.90
C ALA A 362 -19.60 6.91 -1.52
N TRP A 363 -19.55 5.93 -2.42
CA TRP A 363 -20.76 5.31 -2.98
C TRP A 363 -21.56 4.54 -1.93
N GLN A 364 -20.91 3.77 -1.07
CA GLN A 364 -21.59 3.08 0.04
C GLN A 364 -22.31 4.06 0.97
N GLU A 365 -21.72 5.23 1.24
CA GLU A 365 -22.37 6.27 2.06
C GLU A 365 -23.50 6.96 1.29
N HIS A 366 -23.31 7.23 0.00
CA HIS A 366 -24.34 7.77 -0.88
C HIS A 366 -25.58 6.86 -0.94
N ASP A 367 -25.39 5.57 -1.18
CA ASP A 367 -26.48 4.59 -1.29
C ASP A 367 -27.21 4.42 0.05
N ARG A 368 -26.47 4.35 1.16
CA ARG A 368 -27.05 4.34 2.52
C ARG A 368 -27.93 5.56 2.78
N ARG A 369 -27.51 6.75 2.34
CA ARG A 369 -28.31 7.99 2.47
C ARG A 369 -29.58 7.96 1.61
N LEU A 370 -29.55 7.25 0.48
CA LEU A 370 -30.70 7.04 -0.39
C LEU A 370 -31.61 5.86 0.06
N GLY A 371 -31.22 5.14 1.11
CA GLY A 371 -31.94 3.96 1.61
C GLY A 371 -31.88 2.76 0.66
N ARG A 372 -30.78 2.64 -0.10
CA ARG A 372 -30.52 1.54 -1.03
C ARG A 372 -29.61 0.47 -0.44
#